data_AF-A0A655QWI1-F1
#
_entry.id   AF-A0A655QWI1-F1
#
_cell.length_a   1.000
_cell.length_b   1.000
_cell.length_c   1.000
_cell.angle_alpha   90.00
_cell.angle_beta   90.00
_cell.angle_gamma   90.00
#
_symmetry.space_group_name_H-M   'P 1'
#
loop_
_entity.id
_entity.type
_entity.pdbx_description
1 polymer ?
#
loop_
_entity_poly.entity_id
_entity_poly.type
_entity_poly.pdbx_seq_one_letter_code
_entity_poly.pdbx_strand_id
1 'polypeptide(L)' 'MWGKNGVMDFRAVQAEIEVQQQVNANLHLRNQEMFAEIDDLRQGLDAIEERARNELGMVKDGETFYRIIGEESRQ' A
#
# COMPACT_ATOMS: atom_id res chain seq x y z
N MET A 1 54.50 -7.77 -10.39
CA MET A 1 53.45 -6.94 -11.01
C MET A 1 52.09 -7.18 -10.34
N TRP A 2 51.88 -6.73 -9.11
CA TRP A 2 50.57 -6.87 -8.45
C TRP A 2 50.41 -5.68 -7.48
N GLY A 3 49.39 -4.86 -7.70
CA GLY A 3 49.15 -3.64 -6.91
C GLY A 3 48.31 -2.57 -7.61
N LYS A 4 48.19 -2.62 -8.95
CA LYS A 4 47.38 -1.65 -9.72
C LYS A 4 45.95 -2.12 -10.03
N ASN A 5 45.64 -3.41 -9.89
CA ASN A 5 44.31 -3.94 -10.23
C ASN A 5 43.27 -3.70 -9.12
N GLY A 6 43.63 -3.86 -7.85
CA GLY A 6 42.66 -3.74 -6.74
C GLY A 6 42.07 -2.34 -6.54
N VAL A 7 42.82 -1.26 -6.83
CA VAL A 7 42.30 0.11 -6.71
C VAL A 7 41.35 0.46 -7.85
N MET A 8 41.60 -0.07 -9.05
CA MET A 8 40.71 0.13 -10.20
C MET A 8 39.41 -0.66 -10.04
N ASP A 9 39.51 -1.92 -9.59
CA ASP A 9 38.36 -2.78 -9.33
C ASP A 9 37.48 -2.20 -8.20
N PHE A 10 38.10 -1.71 -7.12
CA PHE A 10 37.37 -1.04 -6.03
C PHE A 10 36.60 0.19 -6.51
N ARG A 11 37.21 1.02 -7.37
CA ARG A 11 36.54 2.20 -7.93
C ARG A 11 35.39 1.82 -8.86
N ALA A 12 35.53 0.75 -9.64
CA ALA A 12 34.47 0.25 -10.50
C ALA A 12 33.26 -0.24 -9.68
N VAL A 13 33.51 -1.03 -8.63
CA VAL A 13 32.47 -1.53 -7.72
C VAL A 13 31.81 -0.37 -6.97
N GLN A 14 32.57 0.63 -6.53
CA GLN A 14 32.02 1.80 -5.86
C GLN A 14 31.08 2.60 -6.78
N ALA A 15 31.44 2.77 -8.05
CA ALA A 15 30.59 3.42 -9.04
C ALA A 15 29.31 2.62 -9.31
N GLU A 16 29.39 1.29 -9.34
CA GLU A 16 28.22 0.41 -9.49
C GLU A 16 27.27 0.51 -8.28
N ILE A 17 27.81 0.58 -7.07
CA ILE A 17 27.03 0.80 -5.84
C ILE A 17 26.29 2.14 -5.91
N GLU A 18 26.95 3.22 -6.34
CA GLU A 18 26.32 4.54 -6.47
C GLU A 18 25.16 4.52 -7.47
N VAL A 19 25.35 3.86 -8.63
CA VAL A 19 24.29 3.67 -9.62
C VAL A 19 23.12 2.88 -9.02
N GLN A 20 23.40 1.78 -8.33
CA GLN A 20 22.35 0.95 -7.75
C GLN A 20 21.60 1.66 -6.63
N GLN A 21 22.28 2.50 -5.83
CA GLN A 21 21.65 3.34 -4.83
C GLN A 21 20.67 4.34 -5.47
N GLN A 22 21.06 4.96 -6.59
CA GLN A 22 20.19 5.88 -7.31
C GLN A 22 18.94 5.17 -7.89
N VAL A 23 19.11 3.97 -8.45
CA VAL A 23 18.00 3.15 -8.94
C VAL A 23 17.07 2.77 -7.79
N ASN A 24 17.62 2.29 -6.67
CA ASN A 24 16.82 1.89 -5.51
C ASN A 24 16.06 3.08 -4.92
N ALA A 25 16.67 4.27 -4.86
CA ALA A 25 16.00 5.48 -4.40
C ALA A 25 14.80 5.84 -5.31
N ASN A 26 14.96 5.74 -6.63
CA ASN A 26 13.86 5.99 -7.56
C ASN A 26 12.73 4.97 -7.41
N LEU A 27 13.06 3.68 -7.26
CA LEU A 27 12.08 2.63 -7.02
C LEU A 27 11.33 2.84 -5.70
N HIS A 28 12.01 3.26 -4.64
CA HIS A 28 11.36 3.57 -3.36
C HIS A 28 10.38 4.73 -3.48
N LEU A 29 10.75 5.81 -4.17
CA LEU A 29 9.84 6.94 -4.40
C LEU A 29 8.57 6.50 -5.15
N ARG A 30 8.74 5.73 -6.24
CA ARG A 30 7.60 5.24 -7.02
C ARG A 30 6.72 4.29 -6.21
N ASN A 31 7.31 3.42 -5.38
CA ASN A 31 6.55 2.54 -4.51
C ASN A 31 5.75 3.34 -3.47
N GLN A 32 6.34 4.39 -2.88
CA GLN A 32 5.64 5.25 -1.94
C GLN A 32 4.42 5.93 -2.58
N GLU A 33 4.55 6.43 -3.81
CA GLU A 33 3.46 7.01 -4.58
C GLU A 33 2.34 5.98 -4.85
N MET A 34 2.70 4.78 -5.33
CA MET A 34 1.73 3.70 -5.57
C MET A 34 1.00 3.28 -4.28
N PHE A 35 1.70 3.21 -3.15
CA PHE A 35 1.06 2.88 -1.87
C PHE A 35 0.09 3.96 -1.41
N ALA A 36 0.41 5.24 -1.63
CA ALA A 36 -0.49 6.34 -1.31
C ALA A 36 -1.77 6.29 -2.17
N GLU A 37 -1.65 5.99 -3.46
CA GLU A 37 -2.80 5.80 -4.36
C GLU A 37 -3.67 4.61 -3.94
N ILE A 38 -3.06 3.48 -3.60
CA ILE A 38 -3.79 2.29 -3.11
C ILE A 38 -4.53 2.63 -1.81
N ASP A 39 -3.90 3.37 -0.90
CA ASP A 39 -4.53 3.75 0.36
C ASP A 39 -5.74 4.67 0.14
N ASP A 40 -5.60 5.69 -0.71
CA ASP A 40 -6.71 6.59 -1.09
C ASP A 40 -7.88 5.82 -1.72
N LEU A 41 -7.59 4.90 -2.65
CA LEU A 41 -8.61 4.06 -3.27
C LEU A 41 -9.33 3.17 -2.25
N ARG A 42 -8.60 2.59 -1.29
CA ARG A 42 -9.20 1.74 -0.24
C ARG A 42 -10.10 2.55 0.69
N GLN A 43 -9.64 3.73 1.13
CA GLN A 43 -10.45 4.62 1.95
C GLN A 43 -11.75 5.04 1.22
N GLY A 44 -11.66 5.33 -0.08
CA GLY A 44 -12.83 5.63 -0.90
C GLY A 44 -13.82 4.46 -1.00
N LEU A 45 -13.32 3.23 -1.17
CA LEU A 45 -14.14 2.03 -1.21
C LEU A 45 -14.79 1.72 0.14
N ASP A 46 -14.06 1.88 1.25
CA ASP A 46 -14.57 1.66 2.60
C ASP A 46 -15.73 2.63 2.91
N ALA A 47 -15.60 3.90 2.51
CA ALA A 47 -16.67 4.88 2.65
C ALA A 47 -17.95 4.52 1.86
N ILE A 48 -17.78 3.98 0.65
CA ILE A 48 -18.89 3.50 -0.18
C ILE A 48 -19.53 2.26 0.45
N GLU A 49 -18.71 1.33 0.96
CA GLU A 49 -19.17 0.11 1.62
C GLU A 49 -19.97 0.42 2.89
N GLU A 50 -19.49 1.32 3.74
CA GLU A 50 -20.24 1.79 4.92
C GLU A 50 -21.61 2.35 4.54
N ARG A 51 -21.67 3.19 3.49
CA ARG A 51 -22.94 3.71 2.98
C ARG A 51 -23.85 2.59 2.49
N ALA A 52 -23.32 1.64 1.71
CA ALA A 52 -24.09 0.52 1.20
C ALA A 52 -24.63 -0.39 2.32
N ARG A 53 -23.84 -0.62 3.38
CA ARG A 53 -24.25 -1.41 4.55
C ARG A 53 -25.32 -0.69 5.37
N ASN A 54 -25.12 0.60 5.65
CA ASN A 54 -26.01 1.38 6.53
C ASN A 54 -27.31 1.83 5.84
N GLU A 55 -27.24 2.26 4.58
CA GLU A 55 -28.41 2.82 3.87
C GLU A 55 -29.15 1.76 3.04
N LEU A 56 -28.43 0.83 2.43
CA LEU A 56 -28.99 -0.12 1.46
C LEU A 56 -29.08 -1.55 2.00
N GLY A 57 -28.57 -1.82 3.20
CA GLY A 57 -28.56 -3.15 3.80
C GLY A 57 -27.72 -4.16 3.01
N MET A 58 -26.61 -3.72 2.39
CA MET A 58 -25.71 -4.60 1.65
C MET A 58 -25.11 -5.67 2.57
N VAL A 59 -25.19 -6.93 2.13
CA VAL A 59 -24.59 -8.10 2.79
C VAL A 59 -23.74 -8.83 1.75
N LYS A 60 -22.48 -9.11 2.05
CA LYS A 60 -21.60 -9.86 1.11
C LYS A 60 -21.88 -11.36 1.19
N ASP A 61 -21.44 -12.08 0.16
CA ASP A 61 -21.55 -13.54 0.14
C ASP A 61 -20.85 -14.16 1.36
N GLY A 62 -21.57 -15.05 2.06
CA GLY A 62 -21.09 -15.71 3.27
C GLY A 62 -21.28 -14.89 4.57
N GLU A 63 -21.80 -13.67 4.51
CA GLU A 63 -22.14 -12.88 5.69
C GLU A 63 -23.60 -13.13 6.14
N THR A 64 -23.86 -13.00 7.44
CA THR A 64 -25.23 -12.98 8.01
C THR A 64 -25.46 -11.65 8.71
N PHE A 65 -26.43 -10.87 8.23
CA PHE A 65 -26.73 -9.55 8.76
C PHE A 65 -27.81 -9.62 9.85
N TYR A 66 -27.47 -9.13 11.04
CA TYR A 66 -28.39 -9.04 12.18
C TYR A 66 -28.75 -7.58 12.44
N ARG A 67 -30.00 -7.21 12.19
CA ARG A 67 -30.53 -5.90 12.59
C ARG A 67 -31.28 -6.04 13.90
N ILE A 68 -30.68 -5.56 14.99
CA ILE A 68 -31.36 -5.48 16.28
C ILE A 68 -32.28 -4.26 16.22
N ILE A 69 -33.57 -4.51 15.99
CA ILE A 69 -34.59 -3.48 16.19
C ILE A 69 -34.90 -3.54 17.68
N GLY A 70 -34.52 -2.52 18.44
CA GLY A 70 -34.99 -2.39 19.81
C GLY A 70 -36.53 -2.44 19.79
N GLU A 71 -37.14 -3.08 20.78
CA GLU A 71 -38.57 -2.89 20.98
C GLU A 71 -38.78 -1.39 21.09
N GLU A 72 -39.45 -0.78 20.09
CA GLU A 72 -40.22 0.41 20.35
C GLU A 72 -41.11 0.03 21.53
N SER A 73 -40.68 0.46 22.70
CA SER A 73 -41.51 0.48 23.88
C SER A 73 -42.73 1.27 23.48
N ARG A 74 -43.80 0.56 23.10
CA ARG A 74 -45.14 1.08 22.94
C ARG A 74 -45.44 1.90 24.18
N GLN A 75 -45.37 3.22 24.06
CA GLN A 75 -46.05 4.18 24.92
C GLN A 75 -46.58 5.29 24.04
#